data_AF-A0A7J4RFZ1-F1
#
_entry.id   AF-A0A7J4RFZ1-F1
#
_cell.length_a   1.000
_cell.length_b   1.000
_cell.length_c   1.000
_cell.angle_alpha   90.00
_cell.angle_beta   90.00
_cell.angle_gamma   90.00
#
_symmetry.space_group_name_H-M   'P 1'
#
loop_
_entity.id
_entity.type
_entity.pdbx_description
1 polymer ?
#
loop_
_entity_poly.entity_id
_entity_poly.type
_entity_poly.pdbx_seq_one_letter_code
_entity_poly.pdbx_strand_id
1 'polypeptide(L)'
;MQESYLATCLEVGFKTVKSRRLNAVGKCPEFTLMEKPWKELVKLAVLETEIPGQDEDGETNAASPRFRRGRRRGRQQSPIPSPQEIMSMDDETPALRFALLLANKYIHNDQWSEDEHKPLETEIRNLCLNQGVHPVWHDMAKRCDLFGQFSACPIAESKQKSSLSSLDLSETAIDPFNVQSCLKVFKSIPDDQYSPEQLVAMKRLIKRLNSGKWPNVEPHLLEFDGNLSLVSLLIALNTDAPTDEILARLHKANKSLAERYGLAIMFTKDAIDWNDDYFSQEDDDLGKALLKLIWLHGPLEQMNPTTAQLETGLEMLTKEQAPTNRVDVIRWKMLQCYVDEQRSEDALEIIQSISLEHDSDGSDLLPLLVQLSNADAYAWLERNMNNIDEGGLVSIAQNSEFPINLRAQALILLKESDGEGWHEVQSLAVHVFVQTLNL
;
A
#
# COMPACT_ATOMS: atom_id res chain seq x y z
N MET A 1 4.40 -15.46 -25.07
CA MET A 1 4.56 -14.13 -24.42
C MET A 1 5.84 -13.43 -24.89
N GLN A 2 7.04 -14.02 -24.71
CA GLN A 2 8.32 -13.41 -25.17
C GLN A 2 8.34 -13.10 -26.67
N GLU A 3 7.85 -13.99 -27.54
CA GLU A 3 7.78 -13.74 -29.00
C GLU A 3 6.82 -12.58 -29.36
N SER A 4 5.78 -12.36 -28.57
CA SER A 4 4.87 -11.22 -28.74
C SER A 4 5.55 -9.92 -28.30
N TYR A 5 6.29 -9.94 -27.18
CA TYR A 5 7.13 -8.81 -26.75
C TYR A 5 8.22 -8.46 -27.78
N LEU A 6 8.84 -9.49 -28.36
CA LEU A 6 9.77 -9.35 -29.47
C LEU A 6 9.11 -8.64 -30.67
N ALA A 7 7.89 -9.04 -31.05
CA ALA A 7 7.18 -8.42 -32.17
C ALA A 7 6.91 -6.93 -31.93
N THR A 8 6.38 -6.57 -30.76
CA THR A 8 6.13 -5.17 -30.38
C THR A 8 7.42 -4.35 -30.38
N CYS A 9 8.52 -4.89 -29.84
CA CYS A 9 9.81 -4.21 -29.82
C CYS A 9 10.34 -3.96 -31.24
N LEU A 10 10.26 -4.94 -32.13
CA LEU A 10 10.71 -4.79 -33.52
C LEU A 10 9.85 -3.77 -34.26
N GLU A 11 8.53 -3.81 -34.10
CA GLU A 11 7.62 -2.84 -34.71
C GLU A 11 7.99 -1.40 -34.31
N VAL A 12 8.18 -1.14 -33.01
CA VAL A 12 8.59 0.19 -32.51
C VAL A 12 9.97 0.57 -33.04
N GLY A 13 10.93 -0.35 -33.02
CA GLY A 13 12.27 -0.13 -33.54
C GLY A 13 12.23 0.32 -35.00
N PHE A 14 11.57 -0.43 -35.86
CA PHE A 14 11.58 -0.18 -37.29
C PHE A 14 10.67 0.95 -37.77
N LYS A 15 9.70 1.41 -36.96
CA LYS A 15 8.96 2.66 -37.23
C LYS A 15 9.82 3.92 -37.12
N THR A 16 11.03 3.81 -36.58
CA THR A 16 11.95 4.94 -36.40
C THR A 16 13.20 4.83 -37.30
N VAL A 17 13.92 5.95 -37.44
CA VAL A 17 15.17 6.00 -38.20
C VAL A 17 16.26 5.14 -37.56
N LYS A 18 17.13 4.51 -38.38
CA LYS A 18 18.15 3.52 -37.96
C LYS A 18 18.97 3.93 -36.73
N SER A 19 19.38 5.20 -36.66
CA SER A 19 20.17 5.74 -35.53
C SER A 19 19.43 5.87 -34.20
N ARG A 20 18.09 5.88 -34.21
CA ARG A 20 17.25 6.05 -33.01
C ARG A 20 16.56 4.77 -32.54
N ARG A 21 16.59 3.70 -33.34
CA ARG A 21 15.81 2.48 -33.06
C ARG A 21 16.13 1.83 -31.73
N LEU A 22 17.42 1.67 -31.38
CA LEU A 22 17.80 1.10 -30.08
C LEU A 22 17.31 1.93 -28.89
N ASN A 23 17.25 3.26 -29.04
CA ASN A 23 16.72 4.14 -28.01
C ASN A 23 15.19 4.00 -27.92
N ALA A 24 14.50 3.94 -29.06
CA ALA A 24 13.06 3.72 -29.12
C ALA A 24 12.67 2.39 -28.45
N VAL A 25 13.33 1.30 -28.82
CA VAL A 25 13.13 -0.03 -28.22
C VAL A 25 13.49 -0.07 -26.75
N GLY A 26 14.56 0.61 -26.34
CA GLY A 26 14.97 0.69 -24.94
C GLY A 26 13.95 1.36 -24.02
N LYS A 27 12.98 2.11 -24.57
CA LYS A 27 11.87 2.73 -23.84
C LYS A 27 10.61 1.84 -23.79
N CYS A 28 10.55 0.76 -24.56
CA CYS A 28 9.40 -0.14 -24.55
C CYS A 28 9.31 -0.90 -23.22
N PRO A 29 8.13 -0.96 -22.59
CA PRO A 29 7.89 -1.80 -21.42
C PRO A 29 8.20 -3.28 -21.69
N GLU A 30 7.82 -3.79 -22.87
CA GLU A 30 8.09 -5.15 -23.33
C GLU A 30 9.60 -5.45 -23.30
N PHE A 31 10.43 -4.51 -23.77
CA PHE A 31 11.89 -4.66 -23.72
C PHE A 31 12.43 -4.74 -22.29
N THR A 32 11.76 -4.09 -21.34
CA THR A 32 12.12 -4.16 -19.91
C THR A 32 11.78 -5.54 -19.33
N LEU A 33 10.64 -6.12 -19.71
CA LEU A 33 10.13 -7.41 -19.24
C LEU A 33 10.81 -8.62 -19.88
N MET A 34 11.37 -8.47 -21.09
CA MET A 34 12.07 -9.57 -21.76
C MET A 34 13.24 -10.11 -20.94
N GLU A 35 13.59 -11.37 -21.17
CA GLU A 35 14.79 -11.96 -20.59
C GLU A 35 16.05 -11.52 -21.37
N LYS A 36 17.21 -11.72 -20.75
CA LYS A 36 18.49 -11.24 -21.31
C LYS A 36 18.77 -11.78 -22.73
N PRO A 37 18.59 -13.08 -23.04
CA PRO A 37 18.87 -13.60 -24.38
C PRO A 37 18.01 -12.92 -25.46
N TRP A 38 16.71 -12.74 -25.19
CA TRP A 38 15.78 -12.05 -26.09
C TRP A 38 16.16 -10.58 -26.32
N LYS A 39 16.61 -9.87 -25.28
CA LYS A 39 17.07 -8.47 -25.43
C LYS A 39 18.27 -8.35 -26.35
N GLU A 40 19.18 -9.32 -26.36
CA GLU A 40 20.31 -9.30 -27.30
C GLU A 40 19.87 -9.57 -28.73
N LEU A 41 18.97 -10.54 -28.94
CA LEU A 41 18.40 -10.81 -30.26
C LEU A 41 17.69 -9.59 -30.85
N VAL A 42 16.91 -8.87 -30.03
CA VAL A 42 16.28 -7.61 -30.45
C VAL A 42 17.30 -6.58 -30.89
N LYS A 43 18.41 -6.39 -30.15
CA LYS A 43 19.44 -5.42 -30.53
C LYS A 43 20.09 -5.78 -31.86
N LEU A 44 20.41 -7.06 -32.08
CA LEU A 44 21.00 -7.55 -33.33
C LEU A 44 20.05 -7.33 -34.50
N ALA A 45 18.77 -7.70 -34.35
CA ALA A 45 17.77 -7.51 -35.38
C ALA A 45 17.51 -6.04 -35.73
N VAL A 46 17.41 -5.16 -34.73
CA VAL A 46 17.13 -3.73 -34.93
C VAL A 46 18.29 -2.99 -35.62
N LEU A 47 19.52 -3.47 -35.41
CA LEU A 47 20.72 -2.96 -36.07
C LEU A 47 20.87 -3.44 -37.51
N GLU A 48 20.05 -4.40 -37.94
CA GLU A 48 20.15 -5.05 -39.27
C GLU A 48 21.56 -5.60 -39.47
N THR A 49 22.01 -6.47 -38.56
CA THR A 49 23.35 -7.06 -38.64
C THR A 49 23.48 -7.95 -39.87
N GLU A 50 24.34 -7.52 -40.80
CA GLU A 50 24.69 -8.25 -42.01
C GLU A 50 25.78 -9.29 -41.72
N ILE A 51 25.69 -10.46 -42.36
CA ILE A 51 26.74 -11.49 -42.34
C ILE A 51 27.81 -11.05 -43.35
N PRO A 52 29.10 -10.98 -42.99
CA PRO A 52 30.16 -10.70 -43.95
C PRO A 52 30.08 -11.68 -45.12
N GLY A 53 30.10 -11.16 -46.35
CA GLY A 53 30.10 -11.99 -47.55
C GLY A 53 31.30 -12.93 -47.56
N GLN A 54 31.10 -14.18 -47.98
CA GLN A 54 32.17 -15.19 -48.05
C GLN A 54 33.22 -14.92 -49.16
N ASP A 55 33.11 -13.83 -49.92
CA ASP A 55 33.94 -13.55 -51.11
C ASP A 55 34.88 -12.34 -50.98
N GLU A 56 34.99 -11.68 -49.82
CA GLU A 56 36.03 -10.66 -49.60
C GLU A 56 37.24 -11.25 -48.87
N ASP A 57 38.05 -11.99 -49.63
CA ASP A 57 39.43 -12.31 -49.29
C ASP A 57 40.24 -11.00 -49.22
N GLY A 58 40.21 -10.38 -48.05
CA GLY A 58 41.13 -9.33 -47.65
C GLY A 58 40.58 -7.92 -47.75
N GLU A 59 39.71 -7.52 -46.81
CA GLU A 59 39.77 -6.21 -46.16
C GLU A 59 38.82 -6.14 -44.95
N THR A 60 39.42 -6.06 -43.75
CA THR A 60 38.79 -5.69 -42.47
C THR A 60 37.36 -6.18 -42.21
N ASN A 61 37.23 -7.30 -41.48
CA ASN A 61 36.03 -7.65 -40.72
C ASN A 61 35.39 -6.39 -40.13
N ALA A 62 34.19 -6.04 -40.60
CA ALA A 62 33.47 -4.86 -40.13
C ALA A 62 33.47 -4.85 -38.60
N ALA A 63 33.98 -3.76 -38.02
CA ALA A 63 34.18 -3.70 -36.58
C ALA A 63 32.85 -3.95 -35.86
N SER A 64 32.80 -5.02 -35.07
CA SER A 64 31.69 -5.37 -34.17
C SER A 64 31.11 -4.09 -33.54
N PRO A 65 29.78 -3.86 -33.57
CA PRO A 65 29.19 -2.60 -33.12
C PRO A 65 29.68 -2.24 -31.72
N ARG A 66 30.61 -1.28 -31.63
CA ARG A 66 31.18 -0.89 -30.35
C ARG A 66 30.11 -0.17 -29.55
N PHE A 67 29.53 -0.90 -28.60
CA PHE A 67 28.63 -0.40 -27.57
C PHE A 67 29.31 0.73 -26.79
N ARG A 68 29.14 1.99 -27.22
CA ARG A 68 29.49 3.16 -26.42
C ARG A 68 28.41 3.35 -25.34
N ARG A 69 28.46 2.53 -24.29
CA ARG A 69 27.92 2.91 -22.98
C ARG A 69 29.02 3.59 -22.19
N GLY A 70 28.82 4.87 -21.89
CA GLY A 70 29.75 5.66 -21.11
C GLY A 70 30.04 5.03 -19.73
N ARG A 71 31.32 5.19 -19.34
CA ARG A 71 31.90 5.07 -17.99
C ARG A 71 31.95 3.68 -17.33
N ARG A 72 33.14 3.07 -17.50
CA ARG A 72 33.85 2.14 -16.59
C ARG A 72 33.07 0.91 -16.11
N ARG A 73 33.21 -0.19 -16.84
CA ARG A 73 33.42 -1.57 -16.34
C ARG A 73 34.00 -2.41 -17.47
N GLY A 74 34.89 -3.36 -17.14
CA GLY A 74 35.73 -4.10 -18.08
C GLY A 74 34.96 -4.81 -19.19
N ARG A 75 35.70 -5.28 -20.20
CA ARG A 75 35.26 -6.09 -21.35
C ARG A 75 34.35 -7.24 -20.88
N GLN A 76 33.05 -7.01 -20.80
CA GLN A 76 32.08 -8.07 -20.55
C GLN A 76 31.87 -8.78 -21.89
N GLN A 77 32.10 -10.09 -21.90
CA GLN A 77 31.72 -10.98 -22.98
C GLN A 77 30.25 -10.73 -23.35
N SER A 78 29.92 -10.82 -24.63
CA SER A 78 28.54 -10.85 -25.12
C SER A 78 27.72 -11.80 -24.24
N PRO A 79 26.58 -11.38 -23.68
CA PRO A 79 25.79 -12.22 -22.77
C PRO A 79 24.96 -13.28 -23.52
N ILE A 80 25.44 -13.71 -24.70
CA ILE A 80 24.84 -14.78 -25.49
C ILE A 80 25.32 -16.11 -24.91
N PRO A 81 24.42 -17.05 -24.61
CA PRO A 81 24.80 -18.35 -24.07
C PRO A 81 25.76 -19.11 -25.01
N SER A 82 26.61 -19.95 -24.44
CA SER A 82 27.49 -20.84 -25.22
C SER A 82 26.66 -21.93 -25.93
N PRO A 83 27.18 -22.57 -27.01
CA PRO A 83 26.47 -23.67 -27.67
C PRO A 83 26.05 -24.79 -26.70
N GLN A 84 26.89 -25.12 -25.71
CA GLN A 84 26.59 -26.12 -24.68
C GLN A 84 25.47 -25.66 -23.73
N GLU A 85 25.43 -24.38 -23.37
CA GLU A 85 24.33 -23.83 -22.58
C GLU A 85 23.02 -23.87 -23.38
N ILE A 86 23.04 -23.55 -24.69
CA ILE A 86 21.86 -23.62 -25.56
C ILE A 86 21.37 -25.07 -25.71
N MET A 87 22.27 -26.06 -25.68
CA MET A 87 21.87 -27.48 -25.64
C MET A 87 21.06 -27.81 -24.39
N SER A 88 21.40 -27.22 -23.24
CA SER A 88 20.70 -27.47 -21.97
C SER A 88 19.40 -26.70 -21.79
N MET A 89 19.04 -25.78 -22.70
CA MET A 89 17.80 -24.98 -22.65
C MET A 89 16.59 -25.75 -23.21
N ASP A 90 16.26 -26.91 -22.64
CA ASP A 90 15.19 -27.77 -23.17
C ASP A 90 13.77 -27.23 -22.90
N ASP A 91 13.61 -26.35 -21.91
CA ASP A 91 12.34 -25.69 -21.60
C ASP A 91 11.99 -24.54 -22.58
N GLU A 92 12.93 -24.16 -23.44
CA GLU A 92 12.81 -23.01 -24.34
C GLU A 92 12.41 -23.39 -25.76
N THR A 93 11.84 -22.43 -26.49
CA THR A 93 11.39 -22.69 -27.86
C THR A 93 12.55 -23.05 -28.79
N PRO A 94 12.38 -24.02 -29.72
CA PRO A 94 13.41 -24.32 -30.72
C PRO A 94 13.82 -23.10 -31.54
N ALA A 95 12.88 -22.18 -31.82
CA ALA A 95 13.15 -20.94 -32.52
C ALA A 95 14.11 -20.01 -31.74
N LEU A 96 13.92 -19.85 -30.43
CA LEU A 96 14.86 -19.08 -29.59
C LEU A 96 16.25 -19.73 -29.61
N ARG A 97 16.33 -21.04 -29.37
CA ARG A 97 17.61 -21.77 -29.34
C ARG A 97 18.36 -21.63 -30.67
N PHE A 98 17.64 -21.75 -31.78
CA PHE A 98 18.21 -21.58 -33.11
C PHE A 98 18.72 -20.16 -33.35
N ALA A 99 17.93 -19.14 -32.99
CA ALA A 99 18.35 -17.74 -33.12
C ALA A 99 19.60 -17.43 -32.28
N LEU A 100 19.71 -18.00 -31.08
CA LEU A 100 20.88 -17.86 -30.21
C LEU A 100 22.11 -18.56 -30.80
N LEU A 101 21.97 -19.74 -31.44
CA LEU A 101 23.07 -20.41 -32.14
C LEU A 101 23.57 -19.58 -33.33
N LEU A 102 22.66 -19.03 -34.15
CA LEU A 102 23.04 -18.16 -35.26
C LEU A 102 23.79 -16.92 -34.77
N ALA A 103 23.30 -16.28 -33.71
CA ALA A 103 23.95 -15.13 -33.10
C ALA A 103 25.31 -15.48 -32.46
N ASN A 104 25.43 -16.66 -31.82
CA ASN A 104 26.67 -17.15 -31.25
C ASN A 104 27.72 -17.40 -32.35
N LYS A 105 27.34 -18.13 -33.42
CA LYS A 105 28.17 -18.37 -34.61
C LYS A 105 28.70 -17.08 -35.22
N TYR A 106 27.85 -16.06 -35.32
CA TYR A 106 28.23 -14.75 -35.84
C TYR A 106 29.20 -13.98 -34.92
N ILE A 107 28.93 -13.93 -33.62
CA ILE A 107 29.72 -13.12 -32.66
C ILE A 107 31.02 -13.83 -32.27
N HIS A 108 31.03 -15.15 -32.23
CA HIS A 108 32.13 -15.99 -31.75
C HIS A 108 32.67 -16.91 -32.86
N ASN A 109 32.79 -16.38 -34.08
CA ASN A 109 33.25 -17.16 -35.25
C ASN A 109 34.61 -17.86 -34.99
N ASP A 110 35.55 -17.20 -34.32
CA ASP A 110 36.87 -17.78 -33.98
C ASP A 110 36.79 -19.01 -33.04
N GLN A 111 35.66 -19.19 -32.34
CA GLN A 111 35.43 -20.28 -31.39
C GLN A 111 34.47 -21.33 -31.96
N TRP A 112 33.97 -21.13 -33.18
CA TRP A 112 33.00 -22.02 -33.79
C TRP A 112 33.67 -23.21 -34.48
N SER A 113 33.41 -24.42 -34.00
CA SER A 113 33.82 -25.67 -34.65
C SER A 113 32.68 -26.22 -35.51
N GLU A 114 32.92 -26.34 -36.83
CA GLU A 114 31.97 -26.97 -37.76
C GLU A 114 31.75 -28.47 -37.45
N ASP A 115 32.74 -29.17 -36.90
CA ASP A 115 32.60 -30.59 -36.57
C ASP A 115 31.76 -30.80 -35.29
N GLU A 116 31.89 -29.92 -34.31
CA GLU A 116 31.21 -30.05 -33.02
C GLU A 116 29.83 -29.40 -32.99
N HIS A 117 29.64 -28.25 -33.64
CA HIS A 117 28.44 -27.43 -33.46
C HIS A 117 27.43 -27.52 -34.62
N LYS A 118 27.87 -27.90 -35.83
CA LYS A 118 26.98 -28.07 -36.99
C LYS A 118 25.91 -29.16 -36.82
N PRO A 119 26.17 -30.31 -36.18
CA PRO A 119 25.14 -31.30 -35.93
C PRO A 119 23.99 -30.72 -35.10
N LEU A 120 24.32 -29.97 -34.05
CA LEU A 120 23.36 -29.27 -33.19
C LEU A 120 22.58 -28.20 -33.96
N GLU A 121 23.27 -27.36 -34.74
CA GLU A 121 22.62 -26.34 -35.59
C GLU A 121 21.58 -26.99 -36.52
N THR A 122 21.96 -28.10 -37.16
CA THR A 122 21.10 -28.83 -38.10
C THR A 122 19.91 -29.47 -37.41
N GLU A 123 20.10 -30.04 -36.23
CA GLU A 123 19.04 -30.63 -35.42
C GLU A 123 17.97 -29.60 -35.04
N ILE A 124 18.38 -28.47 -34.44
CA ILE A 124 17.43 -27.44 -33.99
C ILE A 124 16.76 -26.77 -35.20
N ARG A 125 17.48 -26.58 -36.31
CA ARG A 125 16.90 -26.08 -37.56
C ARG A 125 15.81 -27.02 -38.08
N ASN A 126 16.05 -28.33 -38.10
CA ASN A 126 15.04 -29.31 -38.51
C ASN A 126 13.83 -29.32 -37.58
N LEU A 127 14.03 -29.12 -36.27
CA LEU A 127 12.92 -28.93 -35.33
C LEU A 127 12.07 -27.70 -35.68
N CYS A 128 12.70 -26.56 -36.00
CA CYS A 128 11.99 -25.36 -36.44
C CYS A 128 11.23 -25.55 -37.75
N LEU A 129 11.82 -26.28 -38.71
CA LEU A 129 11.18 -26.61 -39.98
C LEU A 129 9.95 -27.52 -39.81
N ASN A 130 10.02 -28.46 -38.87
CA ASN A 130 8.95 -29.42 -38.62
C ASN A 130 7.81 -28.84 -37.77
N GLN A 131 8.13 -28.05 -36.75
CA GLN A 131 7.15 -27.49 -35.80
C GLN A 131 6.56 -26.15 -36.25
N GLY A 132 7.28 -25.44 -37.12
CA GLY A 132 6.96 -24.07 -37.49
C GLY A 132 7.35 -23.05 -36.43
N VAL A 133 7.42 -21.78 -36.82
CA VAL A 133 7.88 -20.67 -35.99
C VAL A 133 6.86 -19.54 -35.95
N HIS A 134 6.88 -18.76 -34.88
CA HIS A 134 6.04 -17.57 -34.75
C HIS A 134 6.31 -16.57 -35.91
N PRO A 135 5.29 -15.84 -36.41
CA PRO A 135 5.46 -14.88 -37.52
C PRO A 135 6.56 -13.84 -37.31
N VAL A 136 6.84 -13.49 -36.06
CA VAL A 136 7.89 -12.53 -35.69
C VAL A 136 9.29 -12.93 -36.20
N TRP A 137 9.58 -14.23 -36.26
CA TRP A 137 10.87 -14.71 -36.76
C TRP A 137 11.03 -14.50 -38.26
N HIS A 138 9.93 -14.56 -39.01
CA HIS A 138 9.91 -14.16 -40.43
C HIS A 138 10.14 -12.66 -40.59
N ASP A 139 9.53 -11.84 -39.74
CA ASP A 139 9.75 -10.40 -39.77
C ASP A 139 11.18 -10.01 -39.41
N MET A 140 11.82 -10.77 -38.51
CA MET A 140 13.26 -10.65 -38.25
C MET A 140 14.09 -11.06 -39.47
N ALA A 141 13.80 -12.21 -40.09
CA ALA A 141 14.52 -12.72 -41.25
C ALA A 141 14.47 -11.76 -42.45
N LYS A 142 13.34 -11.10 -42.68
CA LYS A 142 13.17 -10.11 -43.76
C LYS A 142 14.04 -8.85 -43.57
N ARG A 143 14.44 -8.54 -42.34
CA ARG A 143 15.08 -7.27 -41.97
C ARG A 143 16.53 -7.44 -41.52
N CYS A 144 16.96 -8.64 -41.18
CA CYS A 144 18.28 -8.92 -40.65
C CYS A 144 18.80 -10.26 -41.19
N ASP A 145 19.85 -10.20 -42.00
CA ASP A 145 20.41 -11.36 -42.71
C ASP A 145 20.88 -12.46 -41.76
N LEU A 146 21.35 -12.09 -40.57
CA LEU A 146 21.71 -13.04 -39.50
C LEU A 146 20.61 -14.07 -39.23
N PHE A 147 19.35 -13.66 -39.31
CA PHE A 147 18.18 -14.50 -39.05
C PHE A 147 17.50 -14.98 -40.33
N GLY A 148 18.13 -14.81 -41.50
CA GLY A 148 17.56 -15.15 -42.81
C GLY A 148 17.08 -16.60 -42.92
N GLN A 149 17.73 -17.54 -42.22
CA GLN A 149 17.36 -18.95 -42.24
C GLN A 149 15.92 -19.24 -41.74
N PHE A 150 15.33 -18.34 -40.93
CA PHE A 150 13.95 -18.46 -40.48
C PHE A 150 12.91 -18.30 -41.60
N SER A 151 13.27 -17.67 -42.72
CA SER A 151 12.34 -17.51 -43.86
C SER A 151 11.92 -18.85 -44.48
N ALA A 152 12.73 -19.90 -44.29
CA ALA A 152 12.44 -21.26 -44.75
C ALA A 152 11.53 -22.06 -43.80
N CYS A 153 11.33 -21.59 -42.55
CA CYS A 153 10.49 -22.27 -41.57
C CYS A 153 9.00 -21.98 -41.82
N PRO A 154 8.09 -22.96 -41.71
CA PRO A 154 6.66 -22.69 -41.84
C PRO A 154 6.18 -21.80 -40.69
N ILE A 155 5.16 -20.98 -40.95
CA ILE A 155 4.56 -20.11 -39.92
C ILE A 155 3.60 -20.94 -39.08
N ALA A 156 3.86 -21.04 -37.78
CA ALA A 156 2.91 -21.59 -36.82
C ALA A 156 2.14 -20.42 -36.18
N GLU A 157 0.81 -20.38 -36.36
CA GLU A 157 -0.02 -19.44 -35.61
C GLU A 157 0.07 -19.79 -34.13
N SER A 158 0.51 -18.83 -33.31
CA SER A 158 0.51 -19.03 -31.87
C SER A 158 -0.92 -19.19 -31.40
N LYS A 159 -1.26 -20.37 -30.87
CA LYS A 159 -2.37 -20.47 -29.93
C LYS A 159 -1.98 -19.60 -28.75
N GLN A 160 -2.36 -18.32 -28.77
CA GLN A 160 -2.34 -17.50 -27.57
C GLN A 160 -3.11 -18.29 -26.53
N LYS A 161 -2.41 -18.86 -25.55
CA LYS A 161 -3.05 -19.38 -24.34
C LYS A 161 -3.57 -18.16 -23.59
N SER A 162 -4.72 -17.66 -24.03
CA SER A 162 -5.46 -16.56 -23.44
C SER A 162 -6.39 -17.08 -22.35
N SER A 163 -5.94 -18.04 -21.55
CA SER A 163 -6.58 -18.24 -20.25
C SER A 163 -5.94 -17.21 -19.34
N LEU A 164 -6.46 -15.97 -19.37
CA LEU A 164 -6.27 -15.05 -18.26
C LEU A 164 -6.57 -15.86 -17.01
N SER A 165 -5.59 -15.93 -16.10
CA SER A 165 -5.80 -16.52 -14.80
C SER A 165 -7.07 -15.91 -14.18
N SER A 166 -7.91 -16.72 -13.51
CA SER A 166 -9.08 -16.18 -12.84
C SER A 166 -8.60 -15.27 -11.70
N LEU A 167 -8.78 -13.97 -11.85
CA LEU A 167 -8.48 -12.99 -10.80
C LEU A 167 -9.74 -12.74 -9.98
N ASP A 168 -9.74 -13.27 -8.76
CA ASP A 168 -10.77 -12.97 -7.79
C ASP A 168 -10.17 -12.15 -6.64
N LEU A 169 -10.65 -10.91 -6.50
CA LEU A 169 -10.33 -10.00 -5.40
C LEU A 169 -11.57 -9.67 -4.58
N SER A 170 -12.66 -10.41 -4.76
CA SER A 170 -13.96 -10.07 -4.18
C SER A 170 -13.96 -10.07 -2.65
N GLU A 171 -13.14 -10.94 -2.04
CA GLU A 171 -12.99 -11.08 -0.59
C GLU A 171 -11.75 -10.33 -0.03
N THR A 172 -11.13 -9.45 -0.81
CA THR A 172 -9.90 -8.74 -0.39
C THR A 172 -10.22 -7.54 0.50
N ALA A 173 -10.64 -7.83 1.73
CA ALA A 173 -10.92 -6.87 2.79
C ALA A 173 -9.69 -6.67 3.69
N ILE A 174 -8.75 -5.85 3.23
CA ILE A 174 -7.49 -5.55 3.94
C ILE A 174 -7.50 -4.13 4.53
N ASP A 175 -6.66 -3.88 5.53
CA ASP A 175 -6.34 -2.53 5.97
C ASP A 175 -5.62 -1.76 4.83
N PRO A 176 -6.24 -0.71 4.25
CA PRO A 176 -5.66 0.03 3.14
C PRO A 176 -4.45 0.89 3.54
N PHE A 177 -4.26 1.20 4.81
CA PHE A 177 -3.13 2.00 5.31
C PHE A 177 -1.96 1.12 5.79
N ASN A 178 -2.14 -0.20 5.77
CA ASN A 178 -1.07 -1.16 6.05
C ASN A 178 -0.29 -1.50 4.77
N VAL A 179 0.95 -0.98 4.69
CA VAL A 179 1.86 -1.20 3.55
C VAL A 179 2.11 -2.69 3.29
N GLN A 180 2.24 -3.52 4.33
CA GLN A 180 2.51 -4.95 4.16
C GLN A 180 1.30 -5.70 3.61
N SER A 181 0.09 -5.35 4.07
CA SER A 181 -1.15 -5.92 3.54
C SER A 181 -1.34 -5.55 2.06
N CYS A 182 -1.15 -4.27 1.70
CA CYS A 182 -1.18 -3.82 0.31
C CYS A 182 -0.14 -4.56 -0.56
N LEU A 183 1.09 -4.72 -0.05
CA LEU A 183 2.15 -5.45 -0.76
C LEU A 183 1.81 -6.93 -1.01
N LYS A 184 1.13 -7.59 -0.07
CA LYS A 184 0.70 -8.99 -0.24
C LYS A 184 -0.31 -9.09 -1.39
N VAL A 185 -1.29 -8.18 -1.45
CA VAL A 185 -2.26 -8.11 -2.54
C VAL A 185 -1.58 -7.82 -3.87
N PHE A 186 -0.69 -6.83 -3.93
CA PHE A 186 -0.02 -6.50 -5.20
C PHE A 186 0.86 -7.63 -5.73
N LYS A 187 1.43 -8.47 -4.84
CA LYS A 187 2.24 -9.63 -5.22
C LYS A 187 1.41 -10.88 -5.54
N SER A 188 0.16 -10.98 -5.09
CA SER A 188 -0.71 -12.13 -5.39
C SER A 188 -1.33 -12.05 -6.78
N ILE A 189 -1.39 -10.85 -7.37
CA ILE A 189 -1.99 -10.64 -8.69
C ILE A 189 -1.04 -11.18 -9.77
N PRO A 190 -1.51 -12.11 -10.63
CA PRO A 190 -0.72 -12.67 -11.72
C PRO A 190 -0.27 -11.61 -12.75
N ASP A 191 0.96 -11.78 -13.27
CA ASP A 191 1.58 -10.86 -14.24
C ASP A 191 0.75 -10.70 -15.53
N ASP A 192 -0.06 -11.70 -15.92
CA ASP A 192 -0.90 -11.70 -17.13
C ASP A 192 -2.14 -10.81 -17.03
N GLN A 193 -2.47 -10.33 -15.83
CA GLN A 193 -3.57 -9.37 -15.60
C GLN A 193 -3.22 -7.94 -16.02
N TYR A 194 -1.94 -7.66 -16.25
CA TYR A 194 -1.43 -6.33 -16.55
C TYR A 194 -0.99 -6.22 -18.01
N SER A 195 -1.22 -5.05 -18.62
CA SER A 195 -0.47 -4.69 -19.82
C SER A 195 1.04 -4.58 -19.50
N PRO A 196 1.92 -4.70 -20.50
CA PRO A 196 3.37 -4.59 -20.29
C PRO A 196 3.79 -3.30 -19.55
N GLU A 197 3.15 -2.17 -19.88
CA GLU A 197 3.40 -0.88 -19.23
C GLU A 197 3.01 -0.91 -17.74
N GLN A 198 1.78 -1.35 -17.46
CA GLN A 198 1.28 -1.50 -16.09
C GLN A 198 2.13 -2.47 -15.27
N LEU A 199 2.58 -3.58 -15.86
CA LEU A 199 3.39 -4.58 -15.16
C LEU A 199 4.76 -4.02 -14.74
N VAL A 200 5.41 -3.26 -15.62
CA VAL A 200 6.69 -2.61 -15.31
C VAL A 200 6.52 -1.61 -14.16
N ALA A 201 5.45 -0.82 -14.20
CA ALA A 201 5.13 0.15 -13.16
C ALA A 201 4.79 -0.54 -11.83
N MET A 202 4.00 -1.61 -11.83
CA MET A 202 3.69 -2.40 -10.64
C MET A 202 4.93 -3.01 -10.01
N LYS A 203 5.83 -3.60 -10.82
CA LYS A 203 7.12 -4.12 -10.32
C LYS A 203 7.99 -3.02 -9.70
N ARG A 204 7.96 -1.81 -10.27
CA ARG A 204 8.64 -0.63 -9.72
C ARG A 204 8.01 -0.17 -8.41
N LEU A 205 6.68 -0.10 -8.34
CA LEU A 205 5.92 0.26 -7.14
C LEU A 205 6.21 -0.73 -6.01
N ILE A 206 6.06 -2.03 -6.24
CA ILE A 206 6.35 -3.10 -5.27
C ILE A 206 7.79 -2.98 -4.74
N LYS A 207 8.76 -2.78 -5.64
CA LYS A 207 10.17 -2.60 -5.24
C LYS A 207 10.35 -1.40 -4.31
N ARG A 208 9.69 -0.26 -4.58
CA ARG A 208 9.76 0.95 -3.75
C ARG A 208 9.01 0.78 -2.43
N LEU A 209 7.85 0.14 -2.43
CA LEU A 209 7.08 -0.14 -1.21
C LEU A 209 7.79 -1.09 -0.25
N ASN A 210 8.60 -2.03 -0.74
CA ASN A 210 9.47 -2.83 0.14
C ASN A 210 10.46 -1.97 0.95
N SER A 211 10.70 -0.70 0.60
CA SER A 211 11.47 0.25 1.42
C SER A 211 10.65 1.00 2.47
N GLY A 212 9.34 0.74 2.54
CA GLY A 212 8.44 1.23 3.60
C GLY A 212 7.75 2.57 3.32
N LYS A 213 7.96 3.20 2.15
CA LYS A 213 7.32 4.48 1.80
C LYS A 213 6.56 4.40 0.48
N TRP A 214 5.39 5.02 0.47
CA TRP A 214 4.61 5.22 -0.75
C TRP A 214 5.33 6.19 -1.69
N PRO A 215 5.63 5.77 -2.93
CA PRO A 215 6.24 6.62 -3.92
C PRO A 215 5.21 7.44 -4.69
N ASN A 216 5.65 8.46 -5.45
CA ASN A 216 4.84 8.98 -6.56
C ASN A 216 4.56 7.84 -7.55
N VAL A 217 3.29 7.67 -7.88
CA VAL A 217 2.80 6.55 -8.70
C VAL A 217 2.47 7.04 -10.11
N GLU A 218 2.64 6.14 -11.08
CA GLU A 218 2.34 6.39 -12.48
C GLU A 218 0.81 6.45 -12.69
N PRO A 219 0.26 7.45 -13.42
CA PRO A 219 -1.19 7.68 -13.49
C PRO A 219 -2.01 6.48 -13.95
N HIS A 220 -1.49 5.70 -14.91
CA HIS A 220 -2.18 4.54 -15.44
C HIS A 220 -2.40 3.42 -14.40
N LEU A 221 -1.72 3.46 -13.23
CA LEU A 221 -1.96 2.52 -12.11
C LEU A 221 -3.20 2.92 -11.29
N LEU A 222 -3.68 4.13 -11.46
CA LEU A 222 -4.93 4.62 -10.88
C LEU A 222 -6.12 4.37 -11.82
N GLU A 223 -5.86 3.88 -13.03
CA GLU A 223 -6.85 3.72 -14.10
C GLU A 223 -7.30 2.26 -14.29
N PHE A 224 -7.10 1.37 -13.32
CA PHE A 224 -7.58 -0.02 -13.47
C PHE A 224 -9.10 -0.15 -13.39
N ASP A 225 -9.64 -1.08 -14.18
CA ASP A 225 -11.07 -1.41 -14.25
C ASP A 225 -11.38 -2.79 -13.64
N GLY A 226 -12.67 -3.09 -13.46
CA GLY A 226 -13.13 -4.37 -12.92
C GLY A 226 -12.58 -4.62 -11.51
N ASN A 227 -12.24 -5.88 -11.19
CA ASN A 227 -11.68 -6.23 -9.88
C ASN A 227 -10.33 -5.56 -9.59
N LEU A 228 -9.55 -5.24 -10.63
CA LEU A 228 -8.25 -4.55 -10.46
C LEU A 228 -8.41 -3.09 -10.01
N SER A 229 -9.60 -2.48 -10.14
CA SER A 229 -9.86 -1.15 -9.60
C SER A 229 -9.61 -1.06 -8.08
N LEU A 230 -9.69 -2.18 -7.36
CA LEU A 230 -9.28 -2.26 -5.95
C LEU A 230 -7.80 -1.87 -5.78
N VAL A 231 -6.92 -2.32 -6.67
CA VAL A 231 -5.49 -1.98 -6.63
C VAL A 231 -5.31 -0.48 -6.81
N SER A 232 -6.01 0.12 -7.77
CA SER A 232 -6.00 1.57 -7.97
C SER A 232 -6.49 2.31 -6.72
N LEU A 233 -7.51 1.78 -6.04
CA LEU A 233 -8.06 2.40 -4.84
C LEU A 233 -7.09 2.35 -3.67
N LEU A 234 -6.48 1.19 -3.41
CA LEU A 234 -5.45 1.01 -2.38
C LEU A 234 -4.26 1.94 -2.60
N ILE A 235 -3.85 2.13 -3.86
CA ILE A 235 -2.81 3.09 -4.22
C ILE A 235 -3.28 4.53 -3.93
N ALA A 236 -4.49 4.89 -4.37
CA ALA A 236 -5.00 6.25 -4.26
C ALA A 236 -5.14 6.72 -2.80
N LEU A 237 -5.63 5.85 -1.93
CA LEU A 237 -5.76 6.07 -0.48
C LEU A 237 -4.44 6.44 0.20
N ASN A 238 -3.31 6.11 -0.40
CA ASN A 238 -1.99 6.35 0.17
C ASN A 238 -1.15 7.38 -0.60
N THR A 239 -1.68 7.98 -1.68
CA THR A 239 -0.90 8.84 -2.60
C THR A 239 -1.55 10.18 -2.94
N ASP A 240 -2.44 10.68 -2.08
CA ASP A 240 -3.21 11.93 -2.26
C ASP A 240 -3.96 12.01 -3.60
N ALA A 241 -4.21 10.86 -4.23
CA ALA A 241 -4.89 10.79 -5.52
C ALA A 241 -6.40 10.79 -5.33
N PRO A 242 -7.18 11.34 -6.30
CA PRO A 242 -8.63 11.35 -6.20
C PRO A 242 -9.20 9.93 -6.21
N THR A 243 -10.12 9.64 -5.28
CA THR A 243 -10.67 8.30 -5.08
C THR A 243 -12.06 8.11 -5.69
N ASP A 244 -12.82 9.18 -5.97
CA ASP A 244 -14.24 9.11 -6.35
C ASP A 244 -14.49 8.27 -7.63
N GLU A 245 -13.75 8.54 -8.71
CA GLU A 245 -13.89 7.80 -9.98
C GLU A 245 -13.41 6.35 -9.85
N ILE A 246 -12.40 6.10 -9.02
CA ILE A 246 -11.87 4.76 -8.77
C ILE A 246 -12.89 3.93 -7.97
N LEU A 247 -13.47 4.54 -6.93
CA LEU A 247 -14.51 3.93 -6.10
C LEU A 247 -15.75 3.60 -6.94
N ALA A 248 -16.15 4.48 -7.85
CA ALA A 248 -17.27 4.22 -8.76
C ALA A 248 -17.03 3.01 -9.67
N ARG A 249 -15.79 2.78 -10.09
CA ARG A 249 -15.41 1.59 -10.86
C ARG A 249 -15.38 0.33 -10.00
N LEU A 250 -14.84 0.42 -8.78
CA LEU A 250 -14.89 -0.70 -7.84
C LEU A 250 -16.32 -1.08 -7.49
N HIS A 251 -17.22 -0.10 -7.30
CA HIS A 251 -18.63 -0.36 -7.01
C HIS A 251 -19.34 -1.11 -8.15
N LYS A 252 -18.94 -0.88 -9.41
CA LYS A 252 -19.46 -1.65 -10.56
C LYS A 252 -18.98 -3.10 -10.55
N ALA A 253 -17.78 -3.36 -10.03
CA ALA A 253 -17.18 -4.69 -9.98
C ALA A 253 -17.59 -5.48 -8.72
N ASN A 254 -17.51 -4.84 -7.56
CA ASN A 254 -17.85 -5.39 -6.25
C ASN A 254 -18.45 -4.28 -5.36
N LYS A 255 -19.77 -4.24 -5.31
CA LYS A 255 -20.53 -3.24 -4.55
C LYS A 255 -20.23 -3.30 -3.05
N SER A 256 -20.29 -4.48 -2.44
CA SER A 256 -20.09 -4.65 -0.98
C SER A 256 -18.73 -4.13 -0.54
N LEU A 257 -17.67 -4.56 -1.24
CA LEU A 257 -16.31 -4.15 -0.91
C LEU A 257 -16.09 -2.65 -1.16
N ALA A 258 -16.67 -2.10 -2.23
CA ALA A 258 -16.60 -0.67 -2.51
C ALA A 258 -17.26 0.18 -1.41
N GLU A 259 -18.42 -0.23 -0.90
CA GLU A 259 -19.09 0.48 0.19
C GLU A 259 -18.21 0.52 1.44
N ARG A 260 -17.55 -0.59 1.80
CA ARG A 260 -16.65 -0.66 2.96
C ARG A 260 -15.40 0.21 2.80
N TYR A 261 -14.73 0.21 1.64
CA TYR A 261 -13.62 1.15 1.39
C TYR A 261 -14.11 2.60 1.28
N GLY A 262 -15.36 2.82 0.86
CA GLY A 262 -16.02 4.12 0.88
C GLY A 262 -16.12 4.69 2.31
N LEU A 263 -16.42 3.84 3.30
CA LEU A 263 -16.37 4.24 4.71
C LEU A 263 -14.95 4.63 5.14
N ALA A 264 -13.92 3.89 4.71
CA ALA A 264 -12.54 4.24 5.03
C ALA A 264 -12.16 5.63 4.50
N ILE A 265 -12.58 5.96 3.27
CA ILE A 265 -12.41 7.32 2.70
C ILE A 265 -13.18 8.34 3.55
N MET A 266 -14.44 8.06 3.87
CA MET A 266 -15.29 8.96 4.65
C MET A 266 -14.69 9.28 6.02
N PHE A 267 -14.20 8.27 6.75
CA PHE A 267 -13.63 8.47 8.08
C PHE A 267 -12.28 9.20 8.09
N THR A 268 -11.63 9.36 6.94
CA THR A 268 -10.44 10.22 6.82
C THR A 268 -10.76 11.69 6.52
N LYS A 269 -12.04 12.05 6.32
CA LYS A 269 -12.48 13.43 6.10
C LYS A 269 -12.79 14.12 7.43
N ASP A 270 -12.64 15.44 7.45
CA ASP A 270 -12.83 16.26 8.67
C ASP A 270 -14.28 16.30 9.18
N ALA A 271 -15.27 16.13 8.28
CA ALA A 271 -16.69 16.17 8.61
C ALA A 271 -17.34 14.84 8.26
N ILE A 272 -17.82 14.14 9.29
CA ILE A 272 -18.48 12.83 9.19
C ILE A 272 -19.90 12.98 9.69
N ASP A 273 -20.87 12.60 8.87
CA ASP A 273 -22.25 12.40 9.32
C ASP A 273 -22.29 11.08 10.09
N TRP A 274 -22.53 11.15 11.40
CA TRP A 274 -22.30 10.03 12.30
C TRP A 274 -23.50 9.10 12.41
N ASN A 275 -23.23 7.79 12.43
CA ASN A 275 -24.18 6.74 12.77
C ASN A 275 -23.50 5.67 13.63
N ASP A 276 -24.07 5.33 14.79
CA ASP A 276 -23.53 4.30 15.70
C ASP A 276 -23.51 2.90 15.07
N ASP A 277 -24.30 2.64 14.02
CA ASP A 277 -24.23 1.39 13.24
C ASP A 277 -22.82 1.14 12.67
N TYR A 278 -22.00 2.19 12.49
CA TYR A 278 -20.62 2.06 12.03
C TYR A 278 -19.71 1.28 12.98
N PHE A 279 -20.08 1.09 14.26
CA PHE A 279 -19.35 0.18 15.13
C PHE A 279 -19.55 -1.29 14.78
N SER A 280 -20.58 -1.63 14.00
CA SER A 280 -20.85 -3.00 13.57
C SER A 280 -20.04 -3.33 12.31
N GLN A 281 -18.77 -3.71 12.49
CA GLN A 281 -17.88 -4.10 11.40
C GLN A 281 -17.65 -5.62 11.34
N GLU A 282 -17.34 -6.12 10.15
CA GLU A 282 -16.92 -7.52 9.96
C GLU A 282 -15.58 -7.78 10.65
N ASP A 283 -15.38 -8.98 11.20
CA ASP A 283 -14.12 -9.38 11.86
C ASP A 283 -13.06 -9.77 10.82
N ASP A 284 -12.65 -8.79 10.02
CA ASP A 284 -11.54 -8.89 9.08
C ASP A 284 -10.60 -7.68 9.21
N ASP A 285 -9.55 -7.66 8.39
CA ASP A 285 -8.51 -6.63 8.46
C ASP A 285 -9.07 -5.24 8.10
N LEU A 286 -10.01 -5.15 7.16
CA LEU A 286 -10.66 -3.88 6.80
C LEU A 286 -11.59 -3.38 7.91
N GLY A 287 -12.39 -4.25 8.53
CA GLY A 287 -13.29 -3.89 9.62
C GLY A 287 -12.53 -3.37 10.84
N LYS A 288 -11.40 -4.00 11.17
CA LYS A 288 -10.46 -3.51 12.20
C LYS A 288 -9.89 -2.14 11.85
N ALA A 289 -9.52 -1.93 10.59
CA ALA A 289 -9.04 -0.63 10.11
C ALA A 289 -10.14 0.45 10.19
N LEU A 290 -11.39 0.11 9.85
CA LEU A 290 -12.53 1.03 9.95
C LEU A 290 -12.80 1.43 11.41
N LEU A 291 -12.83 0.47 12.35
CA LEU A 291 -12.96 0.76 13.78
C LEU A 291 -11.83 1.66 14.28
N LYS A 292 -10.59 1.39 13.87
CA LYS A 292 -9.45 2.24 14.19
C LYS A 292 -9.66 3.67 13.67
N LEU A 293 -10.09 3.85 12.43
CA LEU A 293 -10.36 5.18 11.87
C LEU A 293 -11.49 5.90 12.60
N ILE A 294 -12.56 5.20 12.96
CA ILE A 294 -13.68 5.75 13.75
C ILE A 294 -13.14 6.34 15.05
N TRP A 295 -12.35 5.60 15.81
CA TRP A 295 -11.82 6.10 17.08
C TRP A 295 -10.84 7.27 16.89
N LEU A 296 -9.99 7.22 15.86
CA LEU A 296 -8.99 8.26 15.60
C LEU A 296 -9.58 9.57 15.04
N HIS A 297 -10.64 9.50 14.24
CA HIS A 297 -11.13 10.65 13.47
C HIS A 297 -12.61 10.98 13.66
N GLY A 298 -13.42 10.04 14.15
CA GLY A 298 -14.85 10.26 14.29
C GLY A 298 -15.21 11.33 15.33
N PRO A 299 -16.46 11.84 15.29
CA PRO A 299 -16.95 12.87 16.20
C PRO A 299 -17.31 12.27 17.56
N LEU A 300 -16.31 12.06 18.43
CA LEU A 300 -16.45 11.32 19.70
C LEU A 300 -17.64 11.75 20.55
N GLU A 301 -17.95 13.05 20.59
CA GLU A 301 -19.09 13.58 21.35
C GLU A 301 -20.45 13.05 20.87
N GLN A 302 -20.62 12.86 19.56
CA GLN A 302 -21.88 12.40 18.96
C GLN A 302 -22.06 10.88 19.04
N MET A 303 -20.98 10.14 19.35
CA MET A 303 -21.01 8.69 19.41
C MET A 303 -21.69 8.19 20.68
N ASN A 304 -22.50 7.14 20.56
CA ASN A 304 -23.11 6.42 21.69
C ASN A 304 -22.66 4.94 21.72
N PRO A 305 -21.35 4.67 21.87
CA PRO A 305 -20.84 3.31 21.95
C PRO A 305 -21.32 2.59 23.21
N THR A 306 -21.37 1.26 23.15
CA THR A 306 -21.52 0.43 24.34
C THR A 306 -20.25 0.44 25.20
N THR A 307 -20.37 0.07 26.47
CA THR A 307 -19.23 0.00 27.41
C THR A 307 -18.09 -0.88 26.88
N ALA A 308 -18.40 -2.03 26.28
CA ALA A 308 -17.41 -2.90 25.65
C ALA A 308 -16.72 -2.26 24.42
N GLN A 309 -17.47 -1.47 23.65
CA GLN A 309 -16.90 -0.71 22.53
C GLN A 309 -15.98 0.41 23.02
N LEU A 310 -16.34 1.10 24.09
CA LEU A 310 -15.48 2.12 24.72
C LEU A 310 -14.17 1.52 25.23
N GLU A 311 -14.22 0.37 25.92
CA GLU A 311 -13.03 -0.35 26.39
C GLU A 311 -12.08 -0.69 25.23
N THR A 312 -12.64 -1.27 24.16
CA THR A 312 -11.88 -1.60 22.93
C THR A 312 -11.32 -0.33 22.27
N GLY A 313 -12.10 0.74 22.22
CA GLY A 313 -11.70 2.03 21.66
C GLY A 313 -10.55 2.67 22.43
N LEU A 314 -10.60 2.65 23.76
CA LEU A 314 -9.54 3.18 24.62
C LEU A 314 -8.22 2.42 24.42
N GLU A 315 -8.27 1.09 24.35
CA GLU A 315 -7.10 0.27 24.04
C GLU A 315 -6.48 0.64 22.67
N MET A 316 -7.32 0.82 21.64
CA MET A 316 -6.87 1.22 20.31
C MET A 316 -6.22 2.60 20.31
N LEU A 317 -6.87 3.60 20.91
CA LEU A 317 -6.35 4.96 21.00
C LEU A 317 -5.02 5.02 21.74
N THR A 318 -4.90 4.26 22.83
CA THR A 318 -3.65 4.17 23.62
C THR A 318 -2.53 3.53 22.80
N LYS A 319 -2.82 2.43 22.10
CA LYS A 319 -1.84 1.74 21.24
C LYS A 319 -1.35 2.62 20.09
N GLU A 320 -2.24 3.41 19.50
CA GLU A 320 -1.95 4.31 18.39
C GLU A 320 -1.40 5.67 18.84
N GLN A 321 -1.21 5.88 20.16
CA GLN A 321 -0.73 7.14 20.74
C GLN A 321 -1.56 8.35 20.29
N ALA A 322 -2.88 8.19 20.33
CA ALA A 322 -3.81 9.25 19.95
C ALA A 322 -3.63 10.49 20.85
N PRO A 323 -4.03 11.68 20.37
CA PRO A 323 -4.02 12.91 21.17
C PRO A 323 -4.74 12.75 22.51
N THR A 324 -4.15 13.29 23.58
CA THR A 324 -4.64 13.16 24.96
C THR A 324 -6.10 13.59 25.10
N ASN A 325 -6.49 14.70 24.47
CA ASN A 325 -7.88 15.18 24.48
C ASN A 325 -8.89 14.15 23.95
N ARG A 326 -8.54 13.37 22.91
CA ARG A 326 -9.41 12.30 22.41
C ARG A 326 -9.52 11.13 23.38
N VAL A 327 -8.40 10.75 23.99
CA VAL A 327 -8.36 9.69 25.00
C VAL A 327 -9.22 10.09 26.20
N ASP A 328 -9.15 11.34 26.63
CA ASP A 328 -9.89 11.82 27.80
C ASP A 328 -11.39 11.86 27.56
N VAL A 329 -11.87 12.28 26.38
CA VAL A 329 -13.31 12.18 26.01
C VAL A 329 -13.82 10.74 26.16
N ILE A 330 -13.03 9.75 25.75
CA ILE A 330 -13.42 8.34 25.92
C ILE A 330 -13.42 7.93 27.39
N ARG A 331 -12.40 8.31 28.17
CA ARG A 331 -12.36 8.04 29.62
C ARG A 331 -13.55 8.65 30.35
N TRP A 332 -13.98 9.84 29.95
CA TRP A 332 -15.16 10.51 30.50
C TRP A 332 -16.43 9.70 30.25
N LYS A 333 -16.67 9.30 29.00
CA LYS A 333 -17.81 8.44 28.65
C LYS A 333 -17.76 7.09 29.38
N MET A 334 -16.58 6.50 29.50
CA MET A 334 -16.39 5.25 30.26
C MET A 334 -16.72 5.41 31.73
N LEU A 335 -16.26 6.49 32.37
CA LEU A 335 -16.56 6.77 33.76
C LEU A 335 -18.09 6.83 33.98
N GLN A 336 -18.79 7.57 33.12
CA GLN A 336 -20.26 7.64 33.16
C GLN A 336 -20.90 6.25 33.02
N CYS A 337 -20.51 5.47 32.01
CA CYS A 337 -21.04 4.12 31.80
C CYS A 337 -20.76 3.19 32.99
N TYR A 338 -19.56 3.20 33.57
CA TYR A 338 -19.23 2.36 34.72
C TYR A 338 -20.01 2.74 35.98
N VAL A 339 -20.27 4.03 36.17
CA VAL A 339 -21.11 4.51 37.28
C VAL A 339 -22.56 4.05 37.10
N ASP A 340 -23.10 4.19 35.89
CA ASP A 340 -24.47 3.76 35.57
C ASP A 340 -24.65 2.24 35.66
N GLU A 341 -23.63 1.47 35.27
CA GLU A 341 -23.60 0.00 35.36
C GLU A 341 -23.22 -0.54 36.74
N GLN A 342 -22.96 0.33 37.73
CA GLN A 342 -22.51 -0.04 39.09
C GLN A 342 -21.18 -0.82 39.14
N ARG A 343 -20.30 -0.58 38.18
CA ARG A 343 -18.94 -1.13 38.10
C ARG A 343 -17.94 -0.25 38.85
N SER A 344 -18.09 -0.17 40.19
CA SER A 344 -17.35 0.79 41.01
C SER A 344 -15.82 0.64 40.94
N GLU A 345 -15.29 -0.59 40.87
CA GLU A 345 -13.83 -0.80 40.79
C GLU A 345 -13.26 -0.25 39.47
N ASP A 346 -13.91 -0.53 38.34
CA ASP A 346 -13.47 -0.05 37.03
C ASP A 346 -13.60 1.48 36.91
N ALA A 347 -14.67 2.06 37.47
CA ALA A 347 -14.83 3.51 37.57
C ALA A 347 -13.70 4.17 38.36
N LEU A 348 -13.26 3.54 39.46
CA LEU A 348 -12.14 4.02 40.27
C LEU A 348 -10.79 3.90 39.56
N GLU A 349 -10.60 2.89 38.73
CA GLU A 349 -9.39 2.78 37.90
C GLU A 349 -9.38 3.87 36.82
N ILE A 350 -10.51 4.08 36.13
CA ILE A 350 -10.61 5.11 35.08
C ILE A 350 -10.41 6.50 35.66
N ILE A 351 -11.06 6.87 36.76
CA ILE A 351 -10.92 8.21 37.33
C ILE A 351 -9.46 8.52 37.71
N GLN A 352 -8.72 7.55 38.24
CA GLN A 352 -7.30 7.73 38.57
C GLN A 352 -6.43 7.99 37.32
N SER A 353 -6.90 7.59 36.14
CA SER A 353 -6.22 7.84 34.87
C SER A 353 -6.58 9.18 34.20
N ILE A 354 -7.62 9.86 34.69
CA ILE A 354 -8.07 11.15 34.17
C ILE A 354 -7.21 12.28 34.74
N SER A 355 -6.81 13.23 33.89
CA SER A 355 -6.16 14.48 34.27
C SER A 355 -7.11 15.65 33.99
N LEU A 356 -7.29 16.54 34.96
CA LEU A 356 -8.01 17.79 34.74
C LEU A 356 -7.07 18.87 34.22
N GLU A 357 -7.50 19.59 33.18
CA GLU A 357 -6.86 20.82 32.72
C GLU A 357 -7.25 22.00 33.65
N HIS A 358 -6.53 23.11 33.58
CA HIS A 358 -6.87 24.30 34.39
C HIS A 358 -8.26 24.84 34.02
N ASP A 359 -9.04 25.24 35.02
CA ASP A 359 -10.42 25.69 34.89
C ASP A 359 -11.35 24.67 34.19
N SER A 360 -11.17 23.38 34.47
CA SER A 360 -12.10 22.33 34.02
C SER A 360 -13.48 22.50 34.65
N ASP A 361 -14.52 22.44 33.82
CA ASP A 361 -15.93 22.46 34.28
C ASP A 361 -16.26 21.18 35.06
N GLY A 362 -16.68 21.35 36.32
CA GLY A 362 -17.08 20.25 37.19
C GLY A 362 -18.49 19.71 36.96
N SER A 363 -19.30 20.30 36.07
CA SER A 363 -20.75 20.02 35.96
C SER A 363 -21.09 18.55 35.77
N ASP A 364 -20.32 17.85 34.93
CA ASP A 364 -20.58 16.46 34.55
C ASP A 364 -19.83 15.47 35.43
N LEU A 365 -18.63 15.86 35.92
CA LEU A 365 -17.78 15.04 36.78
C LEU A 365 -18.36 14.90 38.20
N LEU A 366 -18.74 16.02 38.82
CA LEU A 366 -19.09 16.05 40.25
C LEU A 366 -20.28 15.14 40.59
N PRO A 367 -21.37 15.10 39.80
CA PRO A 367 -22.48 14.16 40.04
C PRO A 367 -22.03 12.70 40.03
N LEU A 368 -21.10 12.32 39.14
CA LEU A 368 -20.58 10.95 39.06
C LEU A 368 -19.79 10.56 40.31
N LEU A 369 -19.02 11.49 40.88
CA LEU A 369 -18.28 11.24 42.14
C LEU A 369 -19.20 11.02 43.33
N VAL A 370 -20.27 11.82 43.38
CA VAL A 370 -21.29 11.70 44.41
C VAL A 370 -22.01 10.36 44.30
N GLN A 371 -22.37 9.95 43.08
CA GLN A 371 -23.00 8.65 42.83
C GLN A 371 -22.08 7.47 43.17
N LEU A 372 -20.77 7.58 42.88
CA LEU A 372 -19.78 6.59 43.29
C LEU A 372 -19.63 6.48 44.81
N SER A 373 -19.77 7.61 45.52
CA SER A 373 -19.66 7.72 46.97
C SER A 373 -18.47 6.94 47.56
N ASN A 374 -17.29 7.08 46.94
CA ASN A 374 -16.10 6.31 47.28
C ASN A 374 -14.95 7.20 47.78
N ALA A 375 -14.24 6.75 48.82
CA ALA A 375 -13.15 7.51 49.44
C ALA A 375 -11.98 7.77 48.48
N ASP A 376 -11.63 6.82 47.61
CA ASP A 376 -10.52 6.97 46.66
C ASP A 376 -10.87 7.98 45.54
N ALA A 377 -12.12 8.00 45.10
CA ALA A 377 -12.62 9.01 44.15
C ALA A 377 -12.56 10.41 44.76
N TYR A 378 -12.95 10.55 46.03
CA TYR A 378 -12.85 11.81 46.76
C TYR A 378 -11.39 12.24 47.02
N ALA A 379 -10.48 11.29 47.29
CA ALA A 379 -9.06 11.58 47.41
C ALA A 379 -8.43 12.00 46.08
N TRP A 380 -8.91 11.48 44.95
CA TRP A 380 -8.53 11.97 43.63
C TRP A 380 -9.05 13.39 43.40
N LEU A 381 -10.30 13.69 43.76
CA LEU A 381 -10.87 15.02 43.64
C LEU A 381 -10.06 16.05 44.44
N GLU A 382 -9.72 15.72 45.70
CA GLU A 382 -8.92 16.55 46.62
C GLU A 382 -7.61 17.03 45.98
N ARG A 383 -6.93 16.14 45.25
CA ARG A 383 -5.66 16.42 44.56
C ARG A 383 -5.82 17.31 43.33
N ASN A 384 -7.00 17.33 42.73
CA ASN A 384 -7.29 18.04 41.49
C ASN A 384 -8.14 19.30 41.68
N MET A 385 -8.53 19.66 42.91
CA MET A 385 -9.43 20.79 43.17
C MET A 385 -8.94 22.14 42.60
N ASN A 386 -7.63 22.35 42.53
CA ASN A 386 -7.05 23.58 41.97
C ASN A 386 -7.27 23.73 40.45
N ASN A 387 -7.68 22.67 39.77
CA ASN A 387 -7.93 22.64 38.34
C ASN A 387 -9.43 22.75 38.01
N ILE A 388 -10.29 22.82 39.03
CA ILE A 388 -11.74 22.94 38.84
C ILE A 388 -12.11 24.42 38.78
N ASP A 389 -13.03 24.75 37.89
CA ASP A 389 -13.57 26.10 37.74
C ASP A 389 -14.33 26.60 38.99
N GLU A 390 -14.59 27.91 39.04
CA GLU A 390 -15.29 28.53 40.17
C GLU A 390 -16.69 27.92 40.40
N GLY A 391 -17.42 27.60 39.32
CA GLY A 391 -18.75 26.99 39.38
C GLY A 391 -18.73 25.59 39.98
N GLY A 392 -17.74 24.77 39.59
CA GLY A 392 -17.52 23.45 40.19
C GLY A 392 -17.16 23.53 41.67
N LEU A 393 -16.31 24.47 42.09
CA LEU A 393 -15.97 24.68 43.51
C LEU A 393 -17.20 25.09 44.34
N VAL A 394 -18.05 25.96 43.82
CA VAL A 394 -19.34 26.33 44.46
C VAL A 394 -20.22 25.09 44.62
N SER A 395 -20.33 24.27 43.57
CA SER A 395 -21.11 23.03 43.58
C SER A 395 -20.63 22.03 44.64
N ILE A 396 -19.31 21.87 44.79
CA ILE A 396 -18.70 21.05 45.85
C ILE A 396 -19.07 21.61 47.23
N ALA A 397 -18.88 22.91 47.46
CA ALA A 397 -19.13 23.52 48.77
C ALA A 397 -20.58 23.36 49.23
N GLN A 398 -21.54 23.57 48.32
CA GLN A 398 -22.96 23.54 48.60
C GLN A 398 -23.52 22.13 48.78
N ASN A 399 -23.03 21.13 48.04
CA ASN A 399 -23.57 19.78 48.09
C ASN A 399 -23.15 19.03 49.38
N SER A 400 -24.13 18.67 50.21
CA SER A 400 -23.91 17.97 51.48
C SER A 400 -23.51 16.51 51.35
N GLU A 401 -23.62 15.92 50.16
CA GLU A 401 -23.21 14.53 49.90
C GLU A 401 -21.68 14.41 49.78
N PHE A 402 -20.97 15.51 49.49
CA PHE A 402 -19.52 15.53 49.56
C PHE A 402 -19.01 15.51 51.02
N PRO A 403 -17.90 14.81 51.29
CA PRO A 403 -17.21 14.87 52.57
C PRO A 403 -16.92 16.30 53.00
N ILE A 404 -17.14 16.59 54.29
CA ILE A 404 -17.00 17.94 54.84
C ILE A 404 -15.62 18.56 54.61
N ASN A 405 -14.55 17.75 54.55
CA ASN A 405 -13.19 18.22 54.29
C ASN A 405 -13.04 18.78 52.87
N LEU A 406 -13.62 18.11 51.86
CA LEU A 406 -13.63 18.61 50.49
C LEU A 406 -14.43 19.90 50.36
N ARG A 407 -15.58 19.97 51.05
CA ARG A 407 -16.42 21.18 51.10
C ARG A 407 -15.66 22.35 51.72
N ALA A 408 -14.93 22.11 52.81
CA ALA A 408 -14.09 23.12 53.46
C ALA A 408 -12.93 23.58 52.56
N GLN A 409 -12.28 22.65 51.84
CA GLN A 409 -11.21 22.98 50.91
C GLN A 409 -11.70 23.82 49.72
N ALA A 410 -12.89 23.51 49.17
CA ALA A 410 -13.49 24.29 48.08
C ALA A 410 -13.72 25.74 48.53
N LEU A 411 -14.24 25.93 49.74
CA LEU A 411 -14.45 27.26 50.34
C LEU A 411 -13.14 28.03 50.56
N ILE A 412 -12.05 27.34 50.91
CA ILE A 412 -10.72 27.96 51.03
C ILE A 412 -10.26 28.47 49.67
N LEU A 413 -10.36 27.65 48.62
CA LEU A 413 -9.96 28.04 47.27
C LEU A 413 -10.79 29.19 46.72
N LEU A 414 -12.12 29.15 46.90
CA LEU A 414 -13.01 30.25 46.52
C LEU A 414 -12.66 31.56 47.26
N LYS A 415 -12.34 31.47 48.54
CA LYS A 415 -11.91 32.65 49.30
C LYS A 415 -10.57 33.21 48.81
N GLU A 416 -9.65 32.33 48.39
CA GLU A 416 -8.35 32.74 47.85
C GLU A 416 -8.47 33.38 46.47
N SER A 417 -9.42 32.95 45.64
CA SER A 417 -9.73 33.58 44.35
C SER A 417 -10.47 34.92 44.49
N ASP A 418 -11.23 35.10 45.58
CA ASP A 418 -12.06 36.29 45.90
C ASP A 418 -12.99 36.70 44.72
N GLY A 419 -13.53 35.69 44.04
CA GLY A 419 -14.44 35.82 42.90
C GLY A 419 -15.94 35.88 43.28
N GLU A 420 -16.81 35.85 42.27
CA GLU A 420 -18.27 35.92 42.45
C GLU A 420 -18.82 34.71 43.22
N GLY A 421 -18.24 33.53 43.02
CA GLY A 421 -18.60 32.29 43.69
C GLY A 421 -18.33 32.34 45.20
N TRP A 422 -17.28 33.04 45.64
CA TRP A 422 -17.05 33.26 47.07
C TRP A 422 -18.21 34.01 47.72
N HIS A 423 -18.69 35.08 47.10
CA HIS A 423 -19.80 35.87 47.61
C HIS A 423 -21.09 35.06 47.76
N GLU A 424 -21.31 34.07 46.90
CA GLU A 424 -22.46 33.17 46.98
C GLU A 424 -22.40 32.23 48.20
N VAL A 425 -21.21 31.73 48.55
CA VAL A 425 -21.04 30.70 49.59
C VAL A 425 -20.56 31.24 50.95
N GLN A 426 -20.38 32.56 51.10
CA GLN A 426 -19.89 33.18 52.34
C GLN A 426 -20.66 32.76 53.60
N SER A 427 -21.99 32.73 53.54
CA SER A 427 -22.83 32.33 54.68
C SER A 427 -22.67 30.84 55.01
N LEU A 428 -22.44 30.02 53.99
CA LEU A 428 -22.22 28.58 54.14
C LEU A 428 -20.86 28.29 54.77
N ALA A 429 -19.85 29.09 54.46
CA ALA A 429 -18.48 28.89 54.93
C ALA A 429 -18.38 28.78 56.46
N VAL A 430 -19.09 29.67 57.17
CA VAL A 430 -19.12 29.65 58.65
C VAL A 430 -19.67 28.32 59.18
N HIS A 431 -20.74 27.80 58.57
CA HIS A 431 -21.33 26.53 58.99
C HIS A 431 -20.40 25.34 58.74
N VAL A 432 -19.79 25.27 57.56
CA VAL A 432 -18.89 24.18 57.18
C VAL A 432 -17.63 24.17 58.07
N PHE A 433 -17.01 25.33 58.31
CA PHE A 433 -15.81 25.40 59.16
C PHE A 433 -16.09 25.04 60.63
N VAL A 434 -17.26 25.41 61.17
CA VAL A 434 -17.66 24.99 62.52
C VAL A 434 -17.86 23.47 62.58
N GLN A 435 -18.41 22.85 61.54
CA GLN A 435 -18.55 21.40 61.47
C GLN A 435 -17.21 20.68 61.40
N THR A 436 -16.22 21.22 60.67
CA THR A 436 -14.86 20.63 60.63
C THR A 436 -14.13 20.71 61.97
N LEU A 437 -14.42 21.70 62.82
CA LEU A 437 -13.81 21.81 64.16
C LEU A 437 -14.41 20.84 65.19
N ASN A 438 -15.54 20.20 64.87
CA ASN A 438 -16.25 19.25 65.73
C ASN A 438 -16.02 17.77 65.35
N LEU A 439 -15.16 17.51 64.35
CA LEU A 439 -14.67 16.19 63.94
C LEU A 439 -13.26 15.98 64.49
#